data_AF-A0A4S8QII3-F1
#
_entry.id   AF-A0A4S8QII3-F1
#
_cell.length_a   1.000
_cell.length_b   1.000
_cell.length_c   1.000
_cell.angle_alpha   90.00
_cell.angle_beta   90.00
_cell.angle_gamma   90.00
#
_symmetry.space_group_name_H-M   'P 1'
#
loop_
_entity.id
_entity.type
_entity.pdbx_description
1 polymer ?
#
loop_
_entity_poly.entity_id
_entity_poly.type
_entity_poly.pdbx_seq_one_letter_code
_entity_poly.pdbx_strand_id
1 'polypeptide(L)'
;MQFFVPLFALLATSVLAIPNTFETRDAEAGQLEARVNCGQILPACNGGNVVGQTNCRCSGQKETCDLWHCPGGAPNVMVCGQAGTGCVWI
;
A
#
# COMPACT_ATOMS: atom_id res chain seq x y z
N MET A 1 45.03 29.33 39.37
CA MET A 1 44.58 29.19 37.97
C MET A 1 44.76 27.74 37.54
N GLN A 2 43.71 26.93 37.51
CA GLN A 2 43.56 25.79 36.58
C GLN A 2 42.16 25.20 36.79
N PHE A 3 41.41 25.17 35.71
CA PHE A 3 40.08 24.58 35.55
C PHE A 3 40.11 23.07 35.77
N PHE A 4 39.04 22.47 36.32
CA PHE A 4 38.52 21.22 35.77
C PHE A 4 37.04 21.07 36.15
N VAL A 5 36.21 21.23 35.12
CA VAL A 5 34.74 21.13 35.16
C VAL A 5 34.36 19.70 35.56
N PRO A 6 33.45 19.49 36.53
CA PRO A 6 32.96 18.15 36.81
C PRO A 6 32.11 17.71 35.62
N LEU A 7 32.57 16.65 34.94
CA LEU A 7 31.82 15.88 33.96
C LEU A 7 30.47 15.52 34.59
N PHE A 8 29.44 16.29 34.25
CA PHE A 8 28.06 15.92 34.47
C PHE A 8 27.82 14.61 33.72
N ALA A 9 27.70 13.53 34.49
CA ALA A 9 27.34 12.21 34.03
C ALA A 9 25.96 12.24 33.37
N LEU A 10 25.91 12.47 32.07
CA LEU A 10 24.75 12.22 31.24
C LEU A 10 24.74 10.74 30.83
N LEU A 11 24.48 9.85 31.80
CA LEU A 11 23.98 8.51 31.49
C LEU A 11 22.50 8.65 31.13
N ALA A 12 22.23 8.96 29.86
CA ALA A 12 20.91 8.77 29.29
C ALA A 12 20.74 7.27 29.05
N THR A 13 20.19 6.55 30.03
CA THR A 13 19.63 5.21 29.83
C THR A 13 18.40 5.35 28.93
N SER A 14 18.61 5.28 27.62
CA SER A 14 17.56 5.07 26.65
C SER A 14 17.02 3.65 26.82
N VAL A 15 16.16 3.47 27.82
CA VAL A 15 15.19 2.38 27.87
C VAL A 15 14.25 2.63 26.69
N LEU A 16 14.61 2.09 25.54
CA LEU A 16 13.64 1.82 24.48
C LEU A 16 12.64 0.83 25.08
N ALA A 17 11.54 1.37 25.61
CA ALA A 17 10.33 0.62 25.81
C ALA A 17 9.99 0.02 24.43
N ILE A 18 10.24 -1.27 24.28
CA ILE A 18 9.73 -2.07 23.16
C ILE A 18 8.23 -2.23 23.48
N PRO A 19 7.31 -1.53 22.80
CA PRO A 19 5.93 -1.93 22.87
C PRO A 19 5.85 -3.30 22.22
N ASN A 20 5.53 -4.32 23.02
CA ASN A 20 4.98 -5.55 22.50
C ASN A 20 3.60 -5.22 21.89
N THR A 21 3.61 -4.66 20.69
CA THR A 21 2.46 -4.65 19.79
C THR A 21 2.95 -5.30 18.51
N PHE A 22 2.85 -6.63 18.53
CA PHE A 22 2.52 -7.42 17.35
C PHE A 22 1.32 -6.74 16.69
N GLU A 23 1.56 -5.83 15.75
CA GLU A 23 0.59 -5.36 14.76
C GLU A 23 1.40 -4.64 13.67
N THR A 24 1.35 -5.26 12.51
CA THR A 24 1.36 -4.64 11.19
C THR A 24 2.63 -3.92 10.72
N ARG A 25 3.28 -4.68 9.85
CA ARG A 25 4.34 -4.37 8.90
C ARG A 25 3.87 -3.36 7.85
N ASP A 26 3.39 -2.19 8.25
CA ASP A 26 2.97 -1.10 7.36
C ASP A 26 3.91 0.11 7.50
N ALA A 27 5.21 -0.17 7.46
CA ALA A 27 6.16 0.82 7.00
C ALA A 27 6.07 0.86 5.45
N GLU A 28 5.83 2.05 4.91
CA GLU A 28 6.30 2.47 3.57
C GLU A 28 5.41 2.19 2.35
N ALA A 29 4.18 2.73 2.29
CA ALA A 29 3.50 2.93 1.00
C ALA A 29 2.60 4.18 0.89
N GLY A 30 2.69 5.12 1.82
CA GLY A 30 1.99 6.40 1.70
C GLY A 30 2.77 7.37 0.82
N GLN A 31 2.45 7.48 -0.48
CA GLN A 31 2.49 8.74 -1.26
C GLN A 31 2.14 8.67 -2.77
N LEU A 32 1.84 7.52 -3.38
CA LEU A 32 1.18 7.45 -4.69
C LEU A 32 0.13 6.31 -4.72
N GLU A 33 -0.82 6.34 -3.79
CA GLU A 33 -2.05 5.57 -4.00
C GLU A 33 -2.70 6.10 -5.27
N ALA A 34 -2.59 5.34 -6.37
CA ALA A 34 -3.29 5.61 -7.61
C ALA A 34 -4.73 5.94 -7.22
N ARG A 35 -5.20 7.16 -7.53
CA ARG A 35 -6.53 7.63 -7.15
C ARG A 35 -7.57 6.82 -7.92
N VAL A 36 -7.81 5.62 -7.46
CA VAL A 36 -8.72 4.68 -8.08
C VAL A 36 -10.14 5.14 -7.77
N ASN A 37 -11.00 5.16 -8.78
CA ASN A 37 -12.39 5.53 -8.58
C ASN A 37 -13.22 4.30 -8.17
N CYS A 38 -13.25 4.01 -6.86
CA CYS A 38 -14.03 2.91 -6.32
C CYS A 38 -15.56 3.09 -6.41
N GLY A 39 -16.04 4.29 -6.75
CA GLY A 39 -17.45 4.54 -7.02
C GLY A 39 -17.90 4.00 -8.39
N GLN A 40 -16.95 3.65 -9.26
CA GLN A 40 -17.21 3.14 -10.60
C GLN A 40 -16.55 1.77 -10.79
N ILE A 41 -17.26 0.73 -10.35
CA ILE A 41 -16.88 -0.65 -10.59
C ILE A 41 -17.39 -1.07 -11.97
N LEU A 42 -16.48 -1.50 -12.83
CA LEU A 42 -16.73 -1.88 -14.22
C LEU A 42 -16.47 -3.39 -14.42
N PRO A 43 -17.03 -4.02 -15.47
CA PRO A 43 -16.56 -5.32 -15.90
C PRO A 43 -15.12 -5.24 -16.42
N ALA A 44 -14.46 -6.39 -16.55
CA ALA A 44 -13.14 -6.47 -17.20
C ALA A 44 -13.23 -5.94 -18.65
N CYS A 45 -12.19 -5.24 -19.08
CA CYS A 45 -12.11 -4.70 -20.43
C CYS A 45 -12.10 -5.81 -21.50
N ASN A 46 -12.78 -5.56 -22.62
CA ASN A 46 -12.82 -6.50 -23.72
C ASN A 46 -11.45 -6.59 -24.42
N GLY A 47 -10.98 -7.81 -24.67
CA GLY A 47 -9.68 -8.07 -25.30
C GLY A 47 -8.47 -7.81 -24.39
N GLY A 48 -8.71 -7.51 -23.10
CA GLY A 48 -7.65 -7.43 -22.11
C GLY A 48 -7.19 -8.80 -21.64
N ASN A 49 -6.05 -8.82 -20.96
CA ASN A 49 -5.49 -10.02 -20.36
C ASN A 49 -4.93 -9.75 -18.96
N VAL A 50 -4.96 -10.77 -18.11
CA VAL A 50 -4.28 -10.72 -16.81
C VAL A 50 -2.77 -10.67 -17.05
N VAL A 51 -2.10 -9.69 -16.44
CA VAL A 51 -0.64 -9.51 -16.46
C VAL A 51 0.00 -9.78 -15.10
N GLY A 52 -0.80 -9.94 -14.05
CA GLY A 52 -0.34 -10.26 -12.71
C GLY A 52 -1.45 -10.23 -11.68
N GLN A 53 -1.07 -10.28 -10.41
CA GLN A 53 -1.98 -10.20 -9.27
C GLN A 53 -1.48 -9.15 -8.29
N THR A 54 -2.42 -8.48 -7.61
CA THR A 54 -2.16 -7.41 -6.67
C THR A 54 -3.23 -7.38 -5.58
N ASN A 55 -3.02 -6.57 -4.56
CA ASN A 55 -4.04 -6.30 -3.56
C ASN A 55 -5.13 -5.40 -4.17
N CYS A 56 -6.36 -5.70 -3.81
CA CYS A 56 -7.51 -4.93 -4.24
C CYS A 56 -7.45 -3.49 -3.73
N ARG A 57 -7.76 -2.53 -4.62
CA ARG A 57 -7.70 -1.09 -4.29
C ARG A 57 -8.99 -0.54 -3.69
N CYS A 58 -10.10 -1.26 -3.83
CA CYS A 58 -11.42 -0.81 -3.38
C CYS A 58 -12.05 -1.75 -2.37
N SER A 59 -12.69 -1.15 -1.36
CA SER A 59 -13.61 -1.85 -0.47
C SER A 59 -14.79 -2.40 -1.29
N GLY A 60 -14.89 -3.72 -1.41
CA GLY A 60 -15.92 -4.40 -2.21
C GLY A 60 -15.33 -5.38 -3.23
N GLN A 61 -14.09 -5.14 -3.67
CA GLN A 61 -13.32 -6.16 -4.36
C GLN A 61 -12.89 -7.22 -3.34
N LYS A 62 -13.16 -8.49 -3.64
CA LYS A 62 -12.89 -9.62 -2.75
C LYS A 62 -11.80 -10.50 -3.32
N GLU A 63 -11.10 -11.19 -2.40
CA GLU A 63 -9.95 -12.06 -2.67
C GLU A 63 -8.75 -11.29 -3.21
N THR A 64 -7.82 -11.99 -3.86
CA THR A 64 -6.73 -11.38 -4.61
C THR A 64 -7.33 -10.68 -5.83
N CYS A 65 -6.76 -9.54 -6.23
CA CYS A 65 -7.17 -8.87 -7.44
C CYS A 65 -6.21 -9.15 -8.59
N ASP A 66 -6.76 -9.46 -9.76
CA ASP A 66 -5.99 -9.58 -10.99
C ASP A 66 -5.68 -8.18 -11.54
N LEU A 67 -4.42 -8.00 -11.94
CA LEU A 67 -3.97 -6.86 -12.72
C LEU A 67 -4.24 -7.17 -14.19
N TRP A 68 -5.16 -6.44 -14.80
CA TRP A 68 -5.57 -6.58 -16.19
C TRP A 68 -4.94 -5.51 -17.05
N HIS A 69 -4.32 -5.90 -18.17
CA HIS A 69 -3.89 -4.99 -19.21
C HIS A 69 -4.95 -4.97 -20.32
N CYS A 70 -5.41 -3.78 -20.66
CA CYS A 70 -6.44 -3.53 -21.64
C CYS A 70 -5.83 -2.97 -22.93
N PRO A 71 -6.34 -3.36 -24.11
CA PRO A 71 -5.94 -2.73 -25.35
C PRO A 71 -6.49 -1.29 -25.43
N GLY A 72 -5.68 -0.35 -25.90
CA GLY A 72 -6.10 1.05 -26.10
C GLY A 72 -5.14 2.09 -25.51
N GLY A 73 -5.62 3.33 -25.39
CA GLY A 73 -4.89 4.44 -24.77
C GLY A 73 -4.99 4.43 -23.25
N ALA A 74 -4.05 5.08 -22.58
CA ALA A 74 -4.00 5.17 -21.11
C ALA A 74 -5.19 5.96 -20.52
N PRO A 75 -5.69 5.61 -19.32
CA PRO A 75 -5.28 4.46 -18.51
C PRO A 75 -5.80 3.15 -19.09
N ASN A 76 -4.90 2.19 -19.30
CA ASN A 76 -5.20 0.92 -19.95
C ASN A 76 -4.91 -0.27 -19.02
N VAL A 77 -4.86 -0.04 -17.71
CA VAL A 77 -4.69 -1.09 -16.71
C VAL A 77 -5.87 -1.06 -15.75
N MET A 78 -6.43 -2.23 -15.47
CA MET A 78 -7.49 -2.41 -14.49
C MET A 78 -7.04 -3.33 -13.37
N VAL A 79 -7.62 -3.15 -12.20
CA VAL A 79 -7.52 -4.09 -11.08
C VAL A 79 -8.90 -4.71 -10.90
N CYS A 80 -9.00 -6.03 -10.98
CA CYS A 80 -10.26 -6.78 -10.96
C CYS A 80 -10.28 -7.78 -9.81
N GLY A 81 -11.33 -7.79 -8.99
CA GLY A 81 -11.47 -8.80 -7.93
C GLY A 81 -11.85 -10.18 -8.49
N GLN A 82 -11.09 -11.21 -8.10
CA GLN A 82 -11.24 -12.59 -8.61
C GLN A 82 -12.61 -13.20 -8.33
N ALA A 83 -13.27 -12.82 -7.25
CA ALA A 83 -14.62 -13.26 -6.92
C ALA A 83 -15.73 -12.64 -7.82
N GLY A 84 -15.39 -12.10 -9.00
CA GLY A 84 -16.34 -11.44 -9.90
C GLY A 84 -16.89 -10.13 -9.33
N THR A 85 -16.14 -9.49 -8.42
CA THR A 85 -16.56 -8.27 -7.72
C THR A 85 -16.35 -6.99 -8.54
N GLY A 86 -15.86 -7.15 -9.77
CA GLY A 86 -15.66 -6.09 -10.75
C GLY A 86 -14.27 -5.45 -10.68
N CYS A 87 -14.06 -4.48 -11.56
CA CYS A 87 -12.77 -3.92 -11.92
C CYS A 87 -12.76 -2.39 -11.81
N VAL A 88 -11.58 -1.84 -11.56
CA VAL A 88 -11.35 -0.40 -11.50
C VAL A 88 -10.11 -0.02 -12.30
N TRP A 89 -10.15 1.09 -13.02
CA TRP A 89 -8.99 1.61 -13.75
C TRP A 89 -7.96 2.19 -12.80
N ILE A 90 -6.69 1.85 -13.01
CA ILE A 90 -5.52 2.42 -12.32
C ILE A 90 -4.58 3.14 -13.29
#